data_AF-A0A3A0FH09-F1
#
_entry.id   AF-A0A3A0FH09-F1
#
_cell.length_a   1.000
_cell.length_b   1.000
_cell.length_c   1.000
_cell.angle_alpha   90.00
_cell.angle_beta   90.00
_cell.angle_gamma   90.00
#
_symmetry.space_group_name_H-M   'P 1'
#
loop_
_entity.id
_entity.type
_entity.pdbx_description
1 polymer ?
#
loop_
_entity_poly.entity_id
_entity_poly.type
_entity_poly.pdbx_seq_one_letter_code
_entity_poly.pdbx_strand_id
1 'polypeptide(L)'
;RLGIWVAHGEGSFHLPEGEQAYDIAARFVSSAYPINPNGADFNAAAVCSRDGRHLVMMPHLERSALPWNWAYYPYELKNSHEISPWMLAFESARRWFC
;
A
#
# COMPACT_ATOMS: atom_id res chain seq x y z
N ARG A 1 -5.67 2.23 9.43
CA ARG A 1 -5.97 2.56 8.00
C ARG A 1 -5.17 3.81 7.66
N LEU A 2 -4.47 3.81 6.54
CA LEU A 2 -3.62 4.93 6.09
C LEU A 2 -4.02 5.30 4.66
N GLY A 3 -4.05 6.59 4.34
CA GLY A 3 -4.11 7.04 2.95
C GLY A 3 -2.79 6.76 2.21
N ILE A 4 -2.83 6.68 0.89
CA ILE A 4 -1.64 6.47 0.06
C ILE A 4 -1.91 7.01 -1.35
N TRP A 5 -0.86 7.38 -2.06
CA TRP A 5 -0.98 7.74 -3.47
C TRP A 5 -1.33 6.54 -4.34
N VAL A 6 -2.30 6.73 -5.23
CA VAL A 6 -2.69 5.76 -6.25
C VAL A 6 -2.71 6.46 -7.59
N ALA A 7 -1.95 5.94 -8.56
CA ALA A 7 -1.81 6.55 -9.89
C ALA A 7 -1.47 5.48 -10.93
N HIS A 8 -2.49 4.81 -11.48
CA HIS A 8 -2.31 3.75 -12.48
C HIS A 8 -3.56 3.62 -13.38
N GLY A 9 -3.38 3.18 -14.63
CA GLY A 9 -4.48 2.81 -15.54
C GLY A 9 -4.82 1.31 -15.52
N GLU A 10 -3.82 0.46 -15.27
CA GLU A 10 -3.91 -1.00 -15.39
C GLU A 10 -3.57 -1.71 -14.07
N GLY A 11 -4.08 -1.18 -12.95
CA GLY A 11 -3.71 -1.64 -11.61
C GLY A 11 -4.60 -2.72 -11.00
N SER A 12 -5.53 -3.30 -11.75
CA SER A 12 -6.48 -4.27 -11.20
C SER A 12 -5.80 -5.64 -11.05
N PHE A 13 -5.74 -6.16 -9.82
CA PHE A 13 -5.33 -7.55 -9.61
C PHE A 13 -6.47 -8.48 -10.02
N HIS A 14 -6.18 -9.37 -10.97
CA HIS A 14 -7.07 -10.43 -11.40
C HIS A 14 -6.59 -11.76 -10.81
N LEU A 15 -7.34 -12.30 -9.84
CA LEU A 15 -6.96 -13.39 -8.95
C LEU A 15 -8.00 -14.52 -9.09
N PRO A 16 -7.82 -15.43 -10.07
CA PRO A 16 -8.85 -16.39 -10.46
C PRO A 16 -9.11 -17.52 -9.43
N GLU A 17 -8.22 -17.71 -8.46
CA GLU A 17 -8.38 -18.71 -7.40
C GLU A 17 -9.13 -18.13 -6.20
N GLY A 18 -9.42 -18.96 -5.20
CA GLY A 18 -9.96 -18.48 -3.92
C GLY A 18 -8.96 -17.58 -3.19
N GLU A 19 -9.46 -16.65 -2.38
CA GLU A 19 -8.63 -15.69 -1.62
C GLU A 19 -7.50 -16.35 -0.83
N GLN A 20 -7.73 -17.58 -0.34
CA GLN A 20 -6.76 -18.35 0.45
C GLN A 20 -5.52 -18.76 -0.34
N ALA A 21 -5.54 -18.67 -1.68
CA ALA A 21 -4.40 -18.93 -2.53
C ALA A 21 -3.37 -17.78 -2.53
N TYR A 22 -3.74 -16.60 -2.02
CA TYR A 22 -2.97 -15.36 -2.14
C TYR A 22 -2.65 -14.73 -0.79
N ASP A 23 -1.39 -14.35 -0.59
CA ASP A 23 -0.95 -13.60 0.60
C ASP A 23 -1.15 -12.09 0.39
N ILE A 24 -2.38 -11.63 0.62
CA ILE A 24 -2.75 -10.21 0.44
C ILE A 24 -2.23 -9.37 1.62
N ALA A 25 -1.19 -8.58 1.39
CA ALA A 25 -0.53 -7.76 2.40
C ALA A 25 -1.23 -6.42 2.68
N ALA A 26 -1.97 -5.89 1.70
CA ALA A 26 -2.73 -4.64 1.86
C ALA A 26 -4.02 -4.67 1.05
N ARG A 27 -5.06 -4.01 1.59
CA ARG A 27 -6.38 -3.93 0.97
C ARG A 27 -6.93 -2.51 0.93
N PHE A 28 -7.67 -2.22 -0.13
CA PHE A 28 -8.61 -1.11 -0.12
C PHE A 28 -9.72 -1.38 0.89
N VAL A 29 -10.20 -0.31 1.52
CA VAL A 29 -11.14 -0.41 2.66
C VAL A 29 -12.52 -0.93 2.25
N SER A 30 -12.88 -0.75 0.99
CA SER A 30 -14.16 -1.14 0.39
C SER A 30 -13.95 -1.49 -1.07
N SER A 31 -14.81 -2.33 -1.64
CA SER A 31 -14.83 -2.67 -3.07
C SER A 31 -15.47 -1.59 -3.95
N ALA A 32 -16.16 -0.63 -3.35
CA ALA A 32 -16.82 0.43 -4.09
C ALA A 32 -15.81 1.42 -4.68
N TYR A 33 -15.99 1.77 -5.95
CA TYR A 33 -15.31 2.91 -6.55
C TYR A 33 -15.77 4.22 -5.89
N PRO A 34 -14.88 5.19 -5.59
CA PRO A 34 -13.44 5.23 -5.88
C PRO A 34 -12.53 4.69 -4.76
N ILE A 35 -13.08 4.10 -3.69
CA ILE A 35 -12.28 3.59 -2.55
C ILE A 35 -11.38 2.43 -3.00
N ASN A 36 -11.92 1.50 -3.79
CA ASN A 36 -11.15 0.61 -4.65
C ASN A 36 -11.16 1.20 -6.07
N PRO A 37 -10.07 1.84 -6.52
CA PRO A 37 -10.06 2.61 -7.77
C PRO A 37 -9.88 1.74 -9.02
N ASN A 38 -9.51 0.46 -8.87
CA ASN A 38 -9.22 -0.44 -10.00
C ASN A 38 -10.10 -1.70 -10.02
N GLY A 39 -10.98 -1.87 -9.03
CA GLY A 39 -11.86 -3.03 -8.93
C GLY A 39 -11.12 -4.34 -8.69
N ALA A 40 -9.91 -4.31 -8.12
CA ALA A 40 -9.11 -5.50 -7.86
C ALA A 40 -9.86 -6.54 -7.01
N ASP A 41 -9.66 -7.81 -7.33
CA ASP A 41 -10.23 -8.94 -6.60
C ASP A 41 -9.82 -8.89 -5.11
N PHE A 42 -10.77 -9.24 -4.23
CA PHE A 42 -10.60 -9.22 -2.77
C PHE A 42 -10.16 -7.87 -2.19
N ASN A 43 -10.31 -6.79 -2.97
CA ASN A 43 -9.80 -5.44 -2.69
C ASN A 43 -8.27 -5.39 -2.55
N ALA A 44 -7.55 -6.32 -3.18
CA ALA A 44 -6.10 -6.41 -3.08
C ALA A 44 -5.45 -5.11 -3.60
N ALA A 45 -4.58 -4.53 -2.78
CA ALA A 45 -3.73 -3.41 -3.14
C ALA A 45 -2.24 -3.82 -3.17
N ALA A 46 -1.88 -4.87 -2.42
CA ALA A 46 -0.56 -5.47 -2.40
C ALA A 46 -0.67 -6.99 -2.15
N VAL A 47 0.20 -7.76 -2.81
CA VAL A 47 0.31 -9.22 -2.67
C VAL A 47 1.77 -9.58 -2.41
N CYS A 48 1.98 -10.56 -1.54
CA CYS A 48 3.31 -11.06 -1.18
C CYS A 48 3.53 -12.48 -1.73
N SER A 49 4.79 -12.85 -1.94
CA SER A 49 5.16 -14.26 -2.13
C SER A 49 4.96 -15.04 -0.82
N ARG A 50 4.73 -16.36 -0.94
CA ARG A 50 4.52 -17.26 0.21
C ARG A 50 5.66 -17.25 1.23
N ASP A 51 6.88 -16.96 0.79
CA ASP A 51 8.06 -16.86 1.64
C ASP A 51 8.30 -15.45 2.21
N GLY A 52 7.44 -14.49 1.88
CA GLY A 52 7.48 -13.12 2.38
C GLY A 52 8.52 -12.20 1.74
N ARG A 53 9.29 -12.67 0.75
CA ARG A 53 10.48 -11.95 0.24
C ARG A 53 10.19 -11.03 -0.93
N HIS A 54 9.07 -11.21 -1.61
CA HIS A 54 8.67 -10.40 -2.75
C HIS A 54 7.30 -9.79 -2.48
N LEU A 55 7.28 -8.46 -2.34
CA LEU A 55 6.04 -7.69 -2.22
C LEU A 55 5.82 -6.94 -3.53
N VAL A 56 4.66 -7.14 -4.15
CA VAL A 56 4.19 -6.31 -5.26
C VAL A 56 2.99 -5.49 -4.78
N MET A 57 2.94 -4.22 -5.17
CA MET A 57 1.82 -3.36 -4.86
C MET A 57 1.61 -2.29 -5.93
N MET A 58 0.36 -1.87 -6.06
CA MET A 58 -0.04 -0.84 -7.00
C MET A 58 0.00 0.59 -6.44
N PRO A 59 -0.29 0.83 -5.14
CA PRO A 59 -0.09 2.14 -4.54
C PRO A 59 1.39 2.54 -4.46
N HIS A 60 1.66 3.84 -4.52
CA HIS A 60 3.01 4.41 -4.47
C HIS A 60 3.37 4.84 -3.04
N LEU A 61 3.85 3.89 -2.22
CA LEU A 61 4.21 4.17 -0.82
C LEU A 61 5.39 5.14 -0.70
N GLU A 62 6.29 5.15 -1.69
CA GLU A 62 7.45 6.02 -1.77
C GLU A 62 7.04 7.49 -1.92
N ARG A 63 5.90 7.75 -2.58
CA ARG A 63 5.34 9.11 -2.70
C ARG A 63 4.68 9.59 -1.41
N SER A 64 4.41 8.68 -0.47
CA SER A 64 3.84 9.01 0.84
C SER A 64 4.87 8.91 1.97
N ALA A 65 6.17 8.74 1.66
CA ALA A 65 7.24 8.56 2.65
C ALA A 65 7.47 9.77 3.57
N LEU A 66 7.25 10.99 3.06
CA LEU A 66 7.47 12.24 3.78
C LEU A 66 6.14 12.96 4.03
N PRO A 67 5.90 13.55 5.22
CA PRO A 67 4.63 14.20 5.54
C PRO A 67 4.23 15.32 4.58
N TRP A 68 5.19 16.08 4.07
CA TRP A 68 4.91 17.17 3.12
C TRP A 68 4.44 16.67 1.75
N ASN A 69 4.85 15.46 1.33
CA ASN A 69 4.49 14.85 0.05
C ASN A 69 3.22 13.97 0.15
N TRP A 70 2.63 13.82 1.33
CA TRP A 70 1.42 13.02 1.52
C TRP A 70 0.17 13.90 1.43
N ALA A 71 -0.71 13.60 0.47
CA ALA A 71 -1.90 14.41 0.14
C ALA A 71 -2.77 14.82 1.34
N TYR A 72 -3.05 13.86 2.23
CA TYR A 72 -3.79 14.10 3.46
C TYR A 72 -2.95 13.63 4.64
N TYR A 73 -2.33 14.59 5.32
CA TYR A 73 -1.59 14.39 6.56
C TYR A 73 -2.21 15.26 7.65
N PRO A 74 -2.38 14.76 8.90
CA PRO A 74 -2.90 15.58 9.99
C PRO A 74 -2.06 16.86 10.15
N TYR A 75 -2.71 18.02 10.09
CA TYR A 75 -2.04 19.32 10.07
C TYR A 75 -1.12 19.53 11.28
N GLU A 76 -1.61 19.18 12.47
CA GLU A 76 -0.89 19.21 13.76
C GLU A 76 0.44 18.44 13.72
N LEU A 77 0.51 17.38 12.91
CA LEU A 77 1.65 16.48 12.82
C LEU A 77 2.59 16.83 11.66
N LYS A 78 2.13 17.64 10.69
CA LYS A 78 2.82 17.85 9.42
C LYS A 78 4.19 18.52 9.59
N ASN A 79 4.32 19.40 10.58
CA ASN A 79 5.56 20.13 10.86
C ASN A 79 6.41 19.49 11.97
N SER A 80 5.86 18.51 12.70
CA SER A 80 6.56 17.83 13.80
C SER A 80 7.14 16.48 13.38
N HIS A 81 6.58 15.84 12.35
CA HIS A 81 7.08 14.58 11.84
C HIS A 81 8.01 14.80 10.64
N GLU A 82 9.19 14.19 10.67
CA GLU A 82 10.13 14.20 9.55
C GLU A 82 9.80 13.13 8.50
N ILE A 83 9.25 12.00 8.96
CA ILE A 83 8.89 10.84 8.13
C ILE A 83 7.45 10.41 8.40
N SER A 84 6.84 9.76 7.42
CA SER A 84 5.53 9.14 7.56
C SER A 84 5.63 7.68 8.00
N PRO A 85 4.53 7.06 8.45
CA PRO A 85 4.48 5.63 8.74
C PRO A 85 4.83 4.74 7.53
N TRP A 86 4.69 5.22 6.29
CA TRP A 86 5.07 4.45 5.10
C TRP A 86 6.59 4.18 5.04
N MET A 87 7.41 4.95 5.76
CA MET A 87 8.84 4.68 5.89
C MET A 87 9.16 3.36 6.61
N LEU A 88 8.22 2.85 7.42
CA LEU A 88 8.41 1.60 8.15
C LEU A 88 8.62 0.40 7.21
N ALA A 89 8.03 0.42 6.00
CA ALA A 89 8.25 -0.63 5.02
C ALA A 89 9.71 -0.70 4.57
N PHE A 90 10.33 0.46 4.27
CA PHE A 90 11.74 0.54 3.90
C PHE A 90 12.67 0.20 5.06
N GLU A 91 12.34 0.64 6.27
CA GLU A 91 13.11 0.28 7.46
C GLU A 91 13.05 -1.23 7.72
N SER A 92 11.88 -1.85 7.58
CA SER A 92 11.70 -3.30 7.75
C SER A 92 12.53 -4.08 6.74
N ALA A 93 12.53 -3.64 5.48
CA ALA A 93 13.37 -4.23 4.44
C ALA A 93 14.86 -4.11 4.80
N ARG A 94 15.32 -2.93 5.23
CA ARG A 94 16.72 -2.72 5.65
C ARG A 94 17.11 -3.63 6.82
N ARG A 95 16.25 -3.73 7.84
CA ARG A 95 16.49 -4.57 9.03
C ARG A 95 16.48 -6.08 8.72
N TRP A 96 15.81 -6.51 7.66
CA TRP A 96 15.83 -7.92 7.25
C TRP A 96 17.15 -8.31 6.57
N PHE A 97 17.77 -7.38 5.83
CA PHE A 97 19.05 -7.61 5.17
C PHE A 97 20.27 -7.43 6.08
N CYS A 98 20.19 -6.59 7.11
CA CYS A 98 21.28 -6.29 8.05
C CYS A 98 21.19 -7.15 9.31
#